data_AF-A0A402BZ81-F1
#
_entry.id   AF-A0A402BZ81-F1
#
_cell.length_a   1.000
_cell.length_b   1.000
_cell.length_c   1.000
_cell.angle_alpha   90.00
_cell.angle_beta   90.00
_cell.angle_gamma   90.00
#
_symmetry.space_group_name_H-M   'P 1'
#
loop_
_entity.id
_entity.type
_entity.pdbx_description
1 polymer ?
#
loop_
_entity_poly.entity_id
_entity_poly.type
_entity_poly.pdbx_seq_one_letter_code
_entity_poly.pdbx_strand_id
1 'polypeptide(L)'
;MYRSAGRPAARFGIERDAIWFLLELQEEVGEPTQAFLMTTGQARDKGRSPEQLDEAFRQEVADVFCQTLLLARIHGIDLTSAVNDKWLVWTEQGIGS
;
A
#
# COMPACT_ATOMS: atom_id res chain seq x y z
N MET A 1 -9.15 7.63 -10.62
CA MET A 1 -8.64 8.92 -10.13
C MET A 1 -8.44 8.74 -8.63
N TYR A 2 -7.18 8.60 -8.25
CA TYR A 2 -6.60 8.23 -6.94
C TYR A 2 -7.46 8.64 -5.71
N ARG A 3 -7.98 7.65 -4.96
CA ARG A 3 -8.96 7.88 -3.87
C ARG A 3 -8.38 8.60 -2.65
N SER A 4 -7.07 8.59 -2.46
CA SER A 4 -6.41 9.14 -1.25
C SER A 4 -5.56 10.40 -1.46
N ALA A 5 -5.26 10.81 -2.70
CA ALA A 5 -4.49 12.05 -2.95
C ALA A 5 -5.28 13.34 -2.61
N GLY A 6 -6.59 13.20 -2.35
CA GLY A 6 -7.58 14.27 -2.44
C GLY A 6 -8.35 14.63 -1.17
N ARG A 7 -8.08 14.09 0.03
CA ARG A 7 -8.52 14.85 1.22
C ARG A 7 -7.68 16.12 1.24
N PRO A 8 -8.30 17.32 1.22
CA PRO A 8 -7.53 18.53 1.07
C PRO A 8 -6.85 18.82 2.41
N ALA A 9 -5.67 18.22 2.62
CA ALA A 9 -4.72 18.65 3.65
C ALA A 9 -4.49 20.17 3.54
N ALA A 10 -4.51 20.70 2.31
CA ALA A 10 -4.50 22.14 2.03
C ALA A 10 -5.75 22.91 2.54
N ARG A 11 -6.93 22.28 2.62
CA ARG A 11 -8.17 22.92 3.17
C ARG A 11 -8.17 22.95 4.69
N PHE A 12 -7.32 22.15 5.34
CA PHE A 12 -7.17 22.09 6.78
C PHE A 12 -5.80 22.57 7.29
N GLY A 13 -4.92 23.05 6.40
CA GLY A 13 -3.59 23.56 6.75
C GLY A 13 -2.63 22.51 7.31
N ILE A 14 -2.83 21.23 6.99
CA ILE A 14 -1.98 20.14 7.46
C ILE A 14 -0.75 20.06 6.56
N GLU A 15 0.43 20.26 7.12
CA GLU A 15 1.69 19.98 6.43
C GLU A 15 1.80 18.48 6.17
N ARG A 16 1.97 18.10 4.90
CA ARG A 16 2.20 16.71 4.49
C ARG A 16 3.66 16.36 4.75
N ASP A 17 4.03 16.23 6.01
CA ASP A 17 5.36 15.86 6.46
C ASP A 17 5.57 14.32 6.48
N ALA A 18 6.74 13.88 6.89
CA ALA A 18 7.08 12.46 7.01
C ALA A 18 6.10 11.65 7.87
N ILE A 19 5.61 12.25 8.94
CA ILE A 19 4.68 11.61 9.86
C ILE A 19 3.33 11.44 9.18
N TRP A 20 2.87 12.44 8.43
CA TRP A 20 1.63 12.36 7.65
C TRP A 20 1.64 11.19 6.66
N PHE A 21 2.71 11.04 5.86
CA PHE A 21 2.79 9.95 4.88
C PHE A 21 2.89 8.56 5.52
N LEU A 22 3.53 8.46 6.68
CA LEU A 22 3.59 7.22 7.45
C LEU A 22 2.20 6.84 8.01
N LEU A 23 1.46 7.81 8.55
CA LEU A 23 0.10 7.60 9.04
C LEU A 23 -0.86 7.21 7.91
N GLU A 24 -0.75 7.84 6.75
CA GLU A 24 -1.55 7.45 5.59
C GLU A 24 -1.20 6.04 5.09
N LEU A 25 0.08 5.64 5.11
CA LEU A 25 0.43 4.25 4.81
C LEU A 25 -0.24 3.27 5.78
N GLN A 26 -0.34 3.62 7.06
CA GLN A 26 -1.03 2.80 8.05
C GLN A 26 -2.55 2.73 7.82
N GLU A 27 -3.18 3.83 7.36
CA GLU A 27 -4.60 3.85 6.96
C GLU A 27 -4.82 2.92 5.77
N GLU A 28 -4.02 3.08 4.71
CA GLU A 28 -4.11 2.29 3.47
C GLU A 28 -3.91 0.78 3.71
N VAL A 29 -3.07 0.37 4.68
CA VAL A 29 -2.89 -1.06 5.02
C VAL A 29 -4.15 -1.71 5.62
N GLY A 30 -5.06 -0.91 6.19
CA GLY A 30 -6.33 -1.41 6.72
C GLY A 30 -7.31 -1.85 5.63
N GLU A 31 -7.32 -1.15 4.50
CA GLU A 31 -8.26 -1.40 3.39
C GLU A 31 -8.09 -2.77 2.72
N PRO A 32 -6.87 -3.23 2.32
CA PRO A 32 -6.71 -4.56 1.73
C PRO A 32 -6.99 -5.66 2.76
N THR A 33 -6.73 -5.41 4.05
CA THR A 33 -7.13 -6.35 5.11
C THR A 33 -8.64 -6.53 5.13
N GLN A 34 -9.40 -5.43 5.12
CA GLN A 34 -10.86 -5.49 5.06
C GLN A 34 -11.36 -6.17 3.78
N ALA A 35 -10.81 -5.80 2.62
CA ALA A 35 -11.19 -6.37 1.34
C ALA A 35 -10.91 -7.88 1.29
N PHE A 36 -9.76 -8.32 1.79
CA PHE A 36 -9.39 -9.73 1.89
C PHE A 36 -10.38 -10.51 2.78
N LEU A 37 -10.72 -9.98 3.96
CA LEU A 37 -11.71 -10.61 4.84
C LEU A 37 -13.09 -10.73 4.20
N MET A 38 -13.48 -9.77 3.34
CA MET A 38 -14.73 -9.88 2.58
C MET A 38 -14.64 -11.00 1.53
N THR A 39 -13.51 -11.10 0.81
CA THR A 39 -13.26 -12.16 -0.18
C THR A 39 -13.24 -13.56 0.44
N THR A 40 -12.74 -13.71 1.67
CA THR A 40 -12.71 -15.00 2.38
C THR A 40 -13.99 -15.31 3.17
N GLY A 41 -15.02 -14.45 3.08
CA GLY A 41 -16.29 -14.63 3.80
C GLY A 41 -16.22 -14.38 5.31
N GLN A 42 -15.14 -13.76 5.79
CA GLN A 42 -14.92 -13.42 7.19
C GLN A 42 -15.45 -12.02 7.56
N ALA A 43 -15.93 -11.25 6.58
CA ALA A 43 -16.61 -9.98 6.75
C ALA A 43 -17.83 -9.86 5.82
N ARG A 44 -18.74 -8.91 6.11
CA ARG A 44 -19.93 -8.68 5.27
C ARG A 44 -19.49 -8.19 3.89
N ASP A 45 -19.92 -8.88 2.83
CA ASP A 45 -19.65 -8.55 1.42
C ASP A 45 -20.27 -7.21 0.94
N LYS A 46 -21.22 -6.67 1.72
CA LYS A 46 -21.99 -5.45 1.41
C LYS A 46 -22.74 -5.55 0.07
N GLY A 47 -23.17 -6.75 -0.31
CA GLY A 47 -23.91 -7.00 -1.56
C GLY A 47 -23.05 -6.94 -2.83
N ARG A 48 -21.71 -7.02 -2.70
CA ARG A 48 -20.78 -7.09 -3.82
C ARG A 48 -20.66 -8.53 -4.33
N SER A 49 -20.50 -8.69 -5.64
CA SER A 49 -20.16 -9.99 -6.23
C SER A 49 -18.72 -10.40 -5.90
N PRO A 50 -18.38 -11.71 -6.01
CA PRO A 50 -17.00 -12.17 -5.83
C PRO A 50 -15.99 -11.43 -6.70
N GLU A 51 -16.34 -11.12 -7.96
CA GLU A 51 -15.47 -10.39 -8.90
C GLU A 51 -15.26 -8.94 -8.45
N GLN A 52 -16.28 -8.30 -7.89
CA GLN A 52 -16.17 -6.95 -7.33
C GLN A 52 -15.32 -6.91 -6.06
N LEU A 53 -15.32 -7.99 -5.27
CA LEU A 53 -14.46 -8.13 -4.09
C LEU A 53 -13.00 -8.37 -4.47
N ASP A 54 -12.75 -9.23 -5.46
CA ASP A 54 -11.39 -9.45 -6.00
C ASP A 54 -10.81 -8.16 -6.59
N GLU A 55 -11.59 -7.45 -7.41
CA GLU A 55 -11.16 -6.17 -7.99
C GLU A 55 -10.88 -5.13 -6.90
N ALA A 56 -11.75 -5.01 -5.89
CA ALA A 56 -11.51 -4.11 -4.77
C ALA A 56 -10.19 -4.45 -4.06
N PHE A 57 -9.96 -5.72 -3.73
CA PHE A 57 -8.72 -6.15 -3.09
C PHE A 57 -7.47 -5.80 -3.91
N ARG A 58 -7.49 -5.98 -5.23
CA ARG A 58 -6.38 -5.60 -6.12
C ARG A 58 -6.09 -4.10 -6.10
N GLN A 59 -7.12 -3.27 -6.09
CA GLN A 59 -6.98 -1.81 -6.02
C GLN A 59 -6.34 -1.40 -4.68
N GLU A 60 -6.79 -1.98 -3.56
CA GLU A 60 -6.22 -1.67 -2.25
C GLU A 60 -4.74 -2.11 -2.11
N VAL A 61 -4.37 -3.24 -2.72
CA VAL A 61 -2.95 -3.66 -2.79
C VAL A 61 -2.12 -2.66 -3.60
N ALA A 62 -2.67 -2.14 -4.70
CA ALA A 62 -2.01 -1.12 -5.50
C ALA A 62 -1.85 0.20 -4.73
N ASP A 63 -2.83 0.58 -3.92
CA ASP A 63 -2.77 1.81 -3.11
C ASP A 63 -1.67 1.71 -2.03
N VAL A 64 -1.58 0.59 -1.29
CA VAL A 64 -0.47 0.34 -0.34
C VAL A 64 0.90 0.38 -1.04
N PHE A 65 1.01 -0.23 -2.22
CA PHE A 65 2.25 -0.21 -3.00
C PHE A 65 2.64 1.23 -3.37
N CYS A 66 1.72 2.00 -3.93
CA CYS A 66 2.00 3.37 -4.33
C CYS A 66 2.32 4.27 -3.12
N GLN A 67 1.63 4.08 -1.99
CA GLN A 67 1.89 4.83 -0.77
C GLN A 67 3.29 4.51 -0.19
N THR A 68 3.75 3.27 -0.33
CA THR A 68 5.13 2.88 -0.01
C THR A 68 6.15 3.61 -0.90
N LEU A 69 5.88 3.71 -2.22
CA LEU A 69 6.73 4.47 -3.14
C LEU A 69 6.77 5.96 -2.79
N LEU A 70 5.63 6.53 -2.42
CA LEU A 70 5.54 7.92 -1.97
C LEU A 70 6.39 8.12 -0.72
N LEU A 71 6.24 7.28 0.30
CA LEU A 71 7.03 7.35 1.53
C LEU A 71 8.54 7.31 1.23
N ALA A 72 8.98 6.37 0.39
CA ALA A 72 10.38 6.29 -0.03
C ALA A 72 10.86 7.59 -0.69
N ARG A 73 10.05 8.17 -1.59
CA ARG A 73 10.37 9.44 -2.25
C ARG A 73 10.54 10.60 -1.27
N ILE A 74 9.65 10.75 -0.28
CA ILE A 74 9.74 11.88 0.66
C ILE A 74 10.95 11.74 1.58
N HIS A 75 11.33 10.51 1.93
CA HIS A 75 12.49 10.23 2.77
C HIS A 75 13.81 10.16 1.99
N GLY A 76 13.78 10.33 0.66
CA GLY A 76 14.98 10.24 -0.18
C GLY A 76 15.59 8.83 -0.22
N ILE A 77 14.77 7.79 -0.05
CA ILE A 77 15.21 6.40 -0.05
C ILE A 77 15.32 5.91 -1.49
N ASP A 78 16.50 5.42 -1.88
CA ASP A 78 16.64 4.58 -3.07
C ASP A 78 16.06 3.20 -2.76
N LEU A 79 14.76 3.06 -3.05
CA LEU A 79 14.03 1.83 -2.73
C LEU A 79 14.56 0.63 -3.52
N THR A 80 15.08 0.85 -4.74
CA THR A 80 15.65 -0.23 -5.55
C THR A 80 16.90 -0.79 -4.88
N SER A 81 17.84 0.08 -4.50
CA SER A 81 19.04 -0.35 -3.75
C SER A 81 18.64 -1.01 -2.43
N ALA A 82 17.73 -0.39 -1.67
CA ALA A 82 17.29 -0.94 -0.38
C ALA A 82 16.64 -2.33 -0.50
N VAL A 83 15.89 -2.59 -1.58
CA VAL A 83 15.34 -3.93 -1.87
C VAL A 83 16.44 -4.90 -2.28
N ASN A 84 17.38 -4.50 -3.14
CA ASN A 84 18.51 -5.34 -3.54
C ASN A 84 19.35 -5.76 -2.32
N ASP A 85 19.71 -4.79 -1.47
CA ASP A 85 20.54 -4.98 -0.28
C ASP A 85 19.85 -5.82 0.80
N LYS A 86 18.51 -5.80 0.86
CA LYS A 86 17.76 -6.52 1.89
C LYS A 86 17.28 -7.90 1.44
N TRP A 87 16.78 -8.01 0.21
CA TRP A 87 16.04 -9.18 -0.26
C TRP A 87 16.80 -10.00 -1.31
N LEU A 88 17.61 -9.37 -2.16
CA LEU A 88 18.33 -10.07 -3.24
C LEU A 88 19.71 -10.60 -2.84
N VAL A 89 20.16 -10.35 -1.61
CA VAL A 89 21.38 -10.97 -1.05
C VAL A 89 21.33 -12.51 -1.10
N TRP A 90 20.12 -13.09 -1.14
CA TRP A 90 19.92 -14.54 -1.20
C TRP A 90 19.78 -15.10 -2.62
N THR A 91 19.50 -14.28 -3.64
CA THR A 91 19.37 -14.75 -5.03
C THR A 91 20.71 -15.09 -5.69
N GLU A 92 21.82 -14.53 -5.20
CA GLU A 92 23.17 -14.82 -5.72
C GLU A 92 23.84 -16.04 -5.04
N GLN A 93 23.27 -16.60 -3.97
CA GLN A 93 23.84 -17.75 -3.24
C GLN A 93 23.13 -19.09 -3.52
N GLY A 94 22.18 -19.17 -4.48
CA GLY A 94 21.26 -20.31 -4.58
C GLY A 94 20.90 -20.83 -5.97
N ILE A 95 21.70 -20.54 -7.01
CA ILE A 95 21.61 -21.25 -8.31
C ILE A 95 23.03 -21.68 -8.71
N GLY A 96 23.58 -22.62 -7.94
CA GLY A 96 24.95 -23.10 -8.14
C GLY A 96 25.48 -23.97 -7.01
N SER A 97 24.73 -24.99 -6.59
CA SER A 97 25.26 -26.17 -5.89
C SER A 97 24.34 -27.36 -6.07
#